data_AF-A0A927F4B0-F1
#
_entry.id   AF-A0A927F4B0-F1
#
_cell.length_a   1.000
_cell.length_b   1.000
_cell.length_c   1.000
_cell.angle_alpha   90.00
_cell.angle_beta   90.00
_cell.angle_gamma   90.00
#
_symmetry.space_group_name_H-M   'P 1'
#
loop_
_entity.id
_entity.type
_entity.pdbx_description
1 polymer ?
#
loop_
_entity_poly.entity_id
_entity_poly.type
_entity_poly.pdbx_seq_one_letter_code
_entity_poly.pdbx_strand_id
1 'polypeptide(L)'
;MRDESLANKQSHLLGIGLDNQDGHKRITRAEKFSIVGGSQETHERMTETVVKTFEDMKRAGKHLETIEKKHLAELIEKNRPAD
;
A
#
# COMPACT_ATOMS: atom_id res chain seq x y z
N MET A 1 -15.40 20.49 21.81
CA MET A 1 -14.04 19.96 22.00
C MET A 1 -13.69 19.17 20.75
N ARG A 2 -12.81 19.71 19.88
CA ARG A 2 -12.29 18.94 18.75
C ARG A 2 -11.13 18.12 19.30
N ASP A 3 -11.20 16.81 19.12
CA ASP A 3 -10.20 15.87 19.62
C ASP A 3 -8.84 16.16 18.96
N GLU A 4 -7.89 16.72 19.73
CA GLU A 4 -6.54 17.07 19.28
C GLU A 4 -5.64 15.83 19.04
N SER A 5 -6.13 14.59 19.26
CA SER A 5 -5.28 13.39 19.15
C SER A 5 -5.03 12.91 17.72
N LEU A 6 -5.70 13.49 16.71
CA LEU A 6 -5.47 13.16 15.29
C LEU A 6 -4.27 13.88 14.66
N ALA A 7 -3.68 14.86 15.34
CA ALA A 7 -2.63 15.72 14.76
C ALA A 7 -1.27 15.03 14.53
N ASN A 8 -1.09 13.77 14.94
CA ASN A 8 0.20 13.08 14.81
C ASN A 8 0.12 11.55 14.61
N LYS A 9 -0.89 11.06 13.90
CA LYS A 9 -0.96 9.63 13.57
C LYS A 9 -0.33 9.39 12.20
N GLN A 10 0.95 9.03 12.18
CA GLN A 10 1.59 8.57 10.94
C GLN A 10 0.99 7.23 10.51
N SER A 11 0.30 7.21 9.38
CA SER A 11 -0.19 5.98 8.76
C SER A 11 0.84 5.44 7.77
N HIS A 12 0.99 4.12 7.72
CA HIS A 12 1.89 3.42 6.80
C HIS A 12 1.25 2.13 6.28
N LEU A 13 1.32 1.90 4.97
CA LEU A 13 0.82 0.66 4.35
C LEU A 13 1.96 -0.36 4.23
N LEU A 14 1.78 -1.56 4.76
CA LEU A 14 2.76 -2.64 4.67
C LEU A 14 2.21 -3.81 3.83
N GLY A 15 2.90 -4.14 2.74
CA GLY A 15 2.67 -5.34 1.93
C GLY A 15 3.73 -6.40 2.21
N ILE A 16 3.33 -7.66 2.38
CA ILE A 16 4.23 -8.77 2.67
C ILE A 16 3.94 -9.91 1.68
N GLY A 17 4.94 -10.28 0.89
CA GLY A 17 4.89 -11.45 0.01
C GLY A 17 5.56 -12.67 0.68
N LEU A 18 4.88 -13.81 0.65
CA LEU A 18 5.28 -15.02 1.39
C LEU A 18 5.57 -16.24 0.49
N ASP A 19 5.58 -16.04 -0.82
CA ASP A 19 5.76 -17.08 -1.85
C ASP A 19 7.19 -17.15 -2.42
N ASN A 20 8.16 -16.54 -1.74
CA ASN A 20 9.54 -16.52 -2.21
C ASN A 20 10.21 -17.90 -2.06
N GLN A 21 10.79 -18.42 -3.14
CA GLN A 21 11.51 -19.70 -3.16
C GLN A 21 12.94 -19.59 -3.71
N ASP A 22 13.33 -18.42 -4.23
CA ASP A 22 14.62 -18.21 -4.92
C ASP A 22 15.74 -17.66 -4.02
N GLY A 23 15.44 -17.38 -2.75
CA GLY A 23 16.40 -16.84 -1.78
C GLY A 23 16.71 -15.36 -1.94
N HIS A 24 16.11 -14.64 -2.90
CA HIS A 24 16.31 -13.21 -3.07
C HIS A 24 15.52 -12.38 -2.06
N LYS A 25 16.16 -11.31 -1.55
CA LYS A 25 15.49 -10.30 -0.72
C LYS A 25 14.92 -9.21 -1.62
N ARG A 26 13.61 -9.01 -1.57
CA ARG A 26 12.92 -7.95 -2.31
C ARG A 26 12.32 -6.94 -1.34
N ILE A 27 12.65 -5.66 -1.52
CA ILE A 27 12.22 -4.57 -0.65
C ILE A 27 11.95 -3.33 -1.50
N THR A 28 10.71 -2.84 -1.46
CA THR A 28 10.31 -1.54 -2.02
C THR A 28 9.81 -0.65 -0.90
N ARG A 29 10.29 0.59 -0.81
CA ARG A 29 9.94 1.54 0.27
C ARG A 29 9.63 2.91 -0.29
N ALA A 30 8.61 3.54 0.29
CA ALA A 30 8.24 4.94 0.09
C ALA A 30 7.84 5.56 1.44
N GLU A 31 7.56 6.85 1.45
CA GLU A 31 7.21 7.59 2.68
C GLU A 31 6.00 6.99 3.41
N LYS A 32 5.00 6.49 2.66
CA LYS A 32 3.71 6.02 3.20
C LYS A 32 3.46 4.54 2.98
N PHE A 33 4.38 3.81 2.37
CA PHE A 33 4.24 2.37 2.21
C PHE A 33 5.57 1.60 2.15
N SER A 34 5.50 0.30 2.39
CA SER A 34 6.61 -0.63 2.19
C SER A 34 6.10 -1.98 1.72
N ILE A 35 6.85 -2.62 0.83
CA ILE A 35 6.58 -3.96 0.32
C ILE A 35 7.81 -4.79 0.54
N VAL A 36 7.64 -5.95 1.18
CA VAL A 36 8.75 -6.84 1.56
C VAL A 36 8.46 -8.27 1.14
N GLY A 37 9.47 -8.93 0.59
CA GLY A 37 9.38 -10.33 0.20
C GLY A 37 8.56 -10.56 -1.08
N GLY A 38 8.13 -11.80 -1.24
CA GLY A 38 7.47 -12.32 -2.44
C GLY A 38 8.43 -12.93 -3.46
N SER A 39 7.89 -13.79 -4.31
CA SER A 39 8.51 -14.13 -5.60
C SER A 39 8.71 -12.86 -6.44
N GLN A 40 9.47 -12.95 -7.54
CA GLN A 40 9.63 -11.79 -8.44
C GLN A 40 8.28 -11.27 -8.92
N GLU A 41 7.43 -12.18 -9.42
CA GLU A 41 6.11 -11.85 -9.92
C GLU A 41 5.22 -11.23 -8.83
N THR A 42 5.12 -11.87 -7.67
CA THR A 42 4.28 -11.36 -6.57
C THR A 42 4.78 -10.01 -6.07
N HIS A 43 6.10 -9.80 -5.99
CA HIS A 43 6.66 -8.51 -5.58
C HIS A 43 6.36 -7.40 -6.57
N GLU A 44 6.52 -7.66 -7.87
CA GLU A 44 6.23 -6.71 -8.94
C GLU A 44 4.74 -6.35 -8.97
N ARG A 45 3.84 -7.35 -8.88
CA ARG A 45 2.39 -7.14 -8.82
C ARG A 45 1.95 -6.34 -7.60
N MET A 46 2.50 -6.63 -6.41
CA MET A 46 2.24 -5.83 -5.20
C MET A 46 2.71 -4.38 -5.37
N THR A 47 3.90 -4.20 -5.97
CA THR A 47 4.47 -2.87 -6.22
C THR A 47 3.59 -2.04 -7.13
N GLU A 48 3.16 -2.60 -8.26
CA GLU A 48 2.23 -1.96 -9.18
C GLU A 48 0.90 -1.59 -8.50
N THR A 49 0.33 -2.53 -7.75
CA THR A 49 -0.94 -2.34 -7.03
C THR A 49 -0.86 -1.11 -6.11
N VAL A 50 0.17 -1.07 -5.25
CA VAL A 50 0.32 0.01 -4.27
C VAL A 50 0.61 1.35 -4.94
N VAL A 51 1.45 1.39 -5.97
CA VAL A 51 1.73 2.63 -6.71
C VAL A 51 0.44 3.20 -7.31
N LYS A 52 -0.35 2.38 -8.01
CA LYS A 52 -1.63 2.80 -8.60
C LYS A 52 -2.66 3.23 -7.55
N THR A 53 -2.74 2.52 -6.41
CA THR A 53 -3.61 2.92 -5.29
C THR A 53 -3.26 4.33 -4.78
N PHE A 54 -1.98 4.62 -4.57
CA PHE A 54 -1.55 5.95 -4.09
C PHE A 54 -1.74 7.05 -5.14
N GLU A 55 -1.59 6.74 -6.43
CA GLU A 55 -1.95 7.67 -7.50
C GLU A 55 -3.45 8.01 -7.50
N ASP A 56 -4.32 7.01 -7.35
CA ASP A 56 -5.78 7.21 -7.24
C ASP A 56 -6.13 8.06 -6.01
N MET A 57 -5.52 7.78 -4.85
CA MET A 57 -5.70 8.58 -3.64
C MET A 57 -5.27 10.04 -3.87
N LYS A 58 -4.12 10.26 -4.51
CA LYS A 58 -3.61 11.60 -4.82
C LYS A 58 -4.56 12.33 -5.77
N ARG A 59 -5.08 11.66 -6.81
CA ARG A 59 -6.07 12.23 -7.74
C ARG A 59 -7.37 12.62 -7.03
N ALA A 60 -7.79 11.85 -6.02
CA ALA A 60 -8.99 12.10 -5.23
C ALA A 60 -8.78 13.05 -4.04
N GLY A 61 -7.56 13.58 -3.83
CA GLY A 61 -7.22 14.43 -2.67
C GLY A 61 -7.35 13.70 -1.33
N LYS A 62 -7.14 12.38 -1.30
CA LYS A 62 -7.22 11.54 -0.11
C LYS A 62 -5.83 11.27 0.47
N HIS A 63 -5.77 11.15 1.79
CA HIS A 63 -4.56 10.85 2.54
C HIS A 63 -4.74 9.55 3.33
N LEU A 64 -3.65 8.81 3.56
CA LEU A 64 -3.71 7.52 4.25
C LEU A 64 -4.16 7.65 5.72
N GLU A 65 -3.95 8.82 6.31
CA GLU A 65 -4.34 9.19 7.66
C GLU A 65 -5.85 9.37 7.82
N THR A 66 -6.55 9.73 6.74
CA THR A 66 -7.97 10.15 6.79
C THR A 66 -8.89 9.30 5.92
N ILE A 67 -8.35 8.45 5.04
CA ILE A 67 -9.14 7.55 4.21
C ILE A 67 -9.83 6.47 5.07
N GLU A 68 -11.09 6.17 4.75
CA GLU A 68 -11.78 5.05 5.37
C GLU A 68 -11.12 3.73 4.95
N LYS A 69 -10.94 2.80 5.89
CA LYS A 69 -10.31 1.49 5.62
C LYS A 69 -11.00 0.72 4.51
N LYS A 70 -12.34 0.75 4.47
CA LYS A 70 -13.12 0.08 3.42
C LYS A 70 -12.80 0.66 2.04
N HIS A 71 -12.78 1.99 1.94
CA HIS A 71 -12.45 2.65 0.68
C HIS A 71 -11.00 2.38 0.25
N LEU A 72 -10.05 2.34 1.19
CA LEU A 72 -8.68 1.93 0.88
C LEU A 72 -8.63 0.49 0.33
N ALA A 73 -9.36 -0.44 0.93
CA ALA A 73 -9.44 -1.83 0.46
C ALA A 73 -10.04 -1.94 -0.94
N GLU A 74 -11.09 -1.16 -1.23
CA GLU A 74 -11.68 -1.07 -2.58
C GLU A 74 -10.68 -0.55 -3.61
N LEU A 75 -9.88 0.46 -3.26
CA LEU A 75 -8.82 0.99 -4.14
C LEU A 75 -7.68 -0.01 -4.36
N ILE A 76 -7.34 -0.82 -3.36
CA ILE A 76 -6.34 -1.89 -3.49
C ILE A 76 -6.87 -2.97 -4.44
N GLU A 77 -8.10 -3.45 -4.23
CA GLU A 77 -8.68 -4.49 -5.09
C GLU A 77 -8.86 -4.00 -6.53
N LYS A 78 -9.35 -2.77 -6.71
CA LYS A 78 -9.48 -2.13 -8.03
C LYS A 78 -8.16 -2.09 -8.80
N ASN A 79 -7.05 -1.84 -8.11
CA ASN A 79 -5.74 -1.64 -8.72
C ASN A 79 -4.88 -2.90 -8.75
N ARG A 80 -5.37 -4.03 -8.22
CA ARG A 80 -4.72 -5.32 -8.30
C ARG A 80 -4.72 -5.80 -9.77
N PRO A 81 -3.55 -6.10 -10.37
CA PRO A 81 -3.50 -6.65 -11.72
C PRO A 81 -4.30 -7.95 -11.82
N ALA A 82 -5.06 -8.10 -12.91
CA ALA A 82 -5.71 -9.37 -13.24
C ALA A 82 -4.66 -10.48 -13.41
N ASP A 83 -5.08 -11.72 -13.17
CA ASP A 83 -4.29 -12.91 -13.50
C ASP A 83 -4.34 -13.21 -15.00
#